data_AF-A0AAN7EPV7-F1
#
_entry.id   AF-A0AAN7EPV7-F1
#
_cell.length_a   1.000
_cell.length_b   1.000
_cell.length_c   1.000
_cell.angle_alpha   90.00
_cell.angle_beta   90.00
_cell.angle_gamma   90.00
#
_symmetry.space_group_name_H-M   'P 1'
#
loop_
_entity.id
_entity.type
_entity.pdbx_description
1 polymer ?
#
loop_
_entity_poly.entity_id
_entity_poly.type
_entity_poly.pdbx_seq_one_letter_code
_entity_poly.pdbx_strand_id
1 'polypeptide(L)'
;MEVNLVQRDRQDEEEFVLLDLSSVSGELDIPANAPYVLSGLDTLNPVLIIDGKLKLIGEYEETMGTCLVFTEEDGNPVVHEEVGPSEANLFSGKCIIDPNQTPSKQVKPVAQLQKILKFRLATDADIQCLTAEQTK
;
A
#
# COMPACT_ATOMS: atom_id res chain seq x y z
N MET A 1 1.20 -36.54 -3.26
CA MET A 1 1.94 -35.38 -2.74
C MET A 1 2.54 -34.70 -3.95
N GLU A 2 1.83 -33.73 -4.52
CA GLU A 2 2.32 -32.97 -5.67
C GLU A 2 2.99 -31.70 -5.15
N VAL A 3 4.31 -31.71 -5.23
CA VAL A 3 5.17 -30.55 -4.98
C VAL A 3 5.01 -29.65 -6.21
N ASN A 4 4.14 -28.64 -6.10
CA ASN A 4 4.11 -27.56 -7.09
C ASN A 4 5.41 -26.76 -6.96
N LEU A 5 6.29 -26.98 -7.93
CA LEU A 5 7.50 -26.19 -8.15
C LEU A 5 7.08 -24.76 -8.42
N VAL A 6 7.32 -23.89 -7.44
CA VAL A 6 7.26 -22.44 -7.58
C VAL A 6 8.27 -22.05 -8.66
N GLN A 7 7.79 -21.83 -9.89
CA GLN A 7 8.54 -21.07 -10.89
C GLN A 7 8.63 -19.63 -10.37
N ARG A 8 9.63 -19.35 -9.54
CA ARG A 8 10.09 -17.97 -9.34
C ARG A 8 10.87 -17.61 -10.58
N ASP A 9 10.17 -17.09 -11.58
CA ASP A 9 10.82 -16.28 -12.59
C ASP A 9 11.60 -15.18 -11.87
N ARG A 10 12.86 -14.98 -12.24
CA ARG A 10 13.68 -13.84 -11.82
C ARG A 10 13.13 -12.54 -12.42
N GLN A 11 11.93 -12.16 -12.01
CA GLN A 11 11.42 -10.81 -12.11
C GLN A 11 12.11 -10.02 -11.01
N ASP A 12 12.51 -8.78 -11.27
CA ASP A 12 13.03 -7.89 -10.22
C ASP A 12 12.08 -7.95 -9.02
N GLU A 13 12.55 -8.49 -7.89
CA GLU A 13 11.73 -8.68 -6.70
C GLU A 13 11.44 -7.29 -6.11
N GLU A 14 10.31 -6.69 -6.46
CA GLU A 14 9.85 -5.43 -5.88
C GLU A 14 9.49 -5.65 -4.39
N GLU A 15 10.27 -5.06 -3.47
CA GLU A 15 9.96 -5.06 -2.04
C GLU A 15 9.08 -3.87 -1.70
N PHE A 16 7.96 -4.13 -1.05
CA PHE A 16 7.06 -3.10 -0.54
C PHE A 16 7.16 -3.01 0.99
N VAL A 17 7.12 -1.78 1.50
CA VAL A 17 7.16 -1.44 2.92
C VAL A 17 6.04 -0.46 3.24
N LEU A 18 5.36 -0.65 4.38
CA LEU A 18 4.38 0.31 4.88
C LEU A 18 5.10 1.46 5.59
N LEU A 19 4.88 2.69 5.14
CA LEU A 19 5.32 3.88 5.86
C LEU A 19 4.24 4.30 6.85
N ASP A 20 4.50 4.14 8.14
CA ASP A 20 3.60 4.52 9.21
C ASP A 20 3.94 5.93 9.72
N LEU A 21 3.03 6.87 9.46
CA LEU A 21 3.11 8.28 9.87
C LEU A 21 2.16 8.62 11.03
N SER A 22 1.55 7.62 11.67
CA SER A 22 0.54 7.83 12.72
C SER A 22 1.04 8.71 13.88
N SER A 23 2.30 8.54 14.26
CA SER A 23 2.92 9.25 15.39
C SER A 23 3.20 10.74 15.13
N VAL A 24 3.05 11.22 13.89
CA VAL A 24 3.24 12.63 13.51
C VAL A 24 1.98 13.25 12.92
N SER A 25 0.87 12.52 12.92
CA SER A 25 -0.39 12.95 12.30
C SER A 25 -1.04 14.18 12.93
N GLY A 26 -0.69 14.53 14.18
CA GLY A 26 -1.18 15.73 14.85
C GLY A 26 -0.40 17.00 14.46
N GLU A 27 0.85 16.83 14.07
CA GLU A 27 1.81 17.89 13.74
C GLU A 27 1.99 18.08 12.23
N LEU A 28 1.44 17.17 11.43
CA LEU A 28 1.72 17.04 10.00
C LEU A 28 0.44 17.10 9.15
N ASP A 29 0.28 18.21 8.43
CA ASP A 29 -0.67 18.31 7.31
C ASP A 29 0.09 18.10 5.99
N ILE A 30 -0.08 16.93 5.34
CA ILE A 30 0.59 16.61 4.08
C ILE A 30 -0.38 16.93 2.93
N PRO A 31 -0.13 17.98 2.14
CA PRO A 31 -0.96 18.25 0.97
C PRO A 31 -0.81 17.13 -0.06
N ALA A 32 -1.87 16.91 -0.84
CA ALA A 32 -1.80 15.98 -1.96
C ALA A 32 -0.65 16.35 -2.90
N ASN A 33 0.14 15.36 -3.32
CA ASN A 33 1.32 15.52 -4.17
C ASN A 33 2.48 16.33 -3.55
N ALA A 34 2.56 16.43 -2.22
CA ALA A 34 3.72 17.00 -1.55
C ALA A 34 5.01 16.28 -2.00
N PRO A 35 6.06 17.02 -2.42
CA PRO A 35 7.32 16.39 -2.79
C PRO A 35 7.98 15.78 -1.56
N TYR A 36 8.61 14.62 -1.72
CA TYR A 36 9.33 13.96 -0.64
C TYR A 36 10.65 13.36 -1.11
N VAL A 37 11.56 13.17 -0.15
CA VAL A 37 12.82 12.45 -0.34
C VAL A 37 12.91 11.39 0.75
N LEU A 38 12.98 10.13 0.34
CA LEU A 38 13.23 8.99 1.22
C LEU A 38 14.66 8.49 0.97
N SER A 39 15.45 8.37 2.03
CA SER A 39 16.87 8.04 1.95
C SER A 39 17.30 7.13 3.09
N GLY A 40 18.40 6.42 2.92
CA GLY A 40 18.97 5.55 3.95
C GLY A 40 18.12 4.31 4.25
N LEU A 41 17.39 3.77 3.27
CA LEU A 41 16.63 2.50 3.41
C LEU A 41 17.53 1.28 3.65
N ASP A 42 18.83 1.42 3.42
CA ASP A 42 19.89 0.46 3.73
C ASP A 42 20.47 0.65 5.15
N THR A 43 19.99 1.65 5.89
CA THR A 43 20.45 1.96 7.25
C THR A 43 19.43 1.51 8.29
N LEU A 44 19.81 1.49 9.57
CA LEU A 44 18.86 1.21 10.65
C LEU A 44 17.81 2.31 10.84
N ASN A 45 18.11 3.53 10.43
CA ASN A 45 17.28 4.70 10.66
C ASN A 45 17.10 5.53 9.38
N PRO A 46 16.18 5.13 8.48
CA PRO A 46 15.92 5.87 7.24
C PRO A 46 15.41 7.27 7.52
N VAL A 47 15.64 8.18 6.59
CA VAL A 47 15.21 9.59 6.71
C VAL A 47 14.19 9.90 5.62
N LEU A 48 13.03 10.40 6.04
CA LEU A 48 11.98 10.91 5.16
C LEU A 48 11.88 12.43 5.33
N ILE A 49 12.04 13.16 4.23
CA ILE A 49 11.88 14.62 4.19
C ILE A 49 10.66 14.94 3.32
N ILE A 50 9.67 15.63 3.88
CA ILE A 50 8.44 16.01 3.18
C ILE A 50 8.42 17.54 3.01
N ASP A 51 8.13 18.01 1.79
CA ASP A 51 8.08 19.41 1.40
C ASP A 51 9.39 20.20 1.67
N GLY A 52 10.52 19.50 1.82
CA GLY A 52 11.81 20.09 2.19
C GLY A 52 11.87 20.70 3.61
N LYS A 53 10.81 20.54 4.42
CA LYS A 53 10.67 21.20 5.73
C LYS A 53 10.61 20.20 6.87
N LEU A 54 9.87 19.11 6.67
CA LEU A 54 9.57 18.16 7.72
C LEU A 54 10.51 16.98 7.61
N LYS A 55 11.45 16.87 8.55
CA LYS A 55 12.40 15.78 8.63
C LYS A 55 11.92 14.75 9.64
N LEU A 56 11.76 13.52 9.17
CA LEU A 56 11.31 12.38 9.95
C LEU A 56 12.40 11.31 9.98
N ILE A 57 12.53 10.65 11.13
CA ILE A 57 13.43 9.51 11.32
C ILE A 57 12.57 8.26 11.41
N GLY A 58 12.86 7.29 10.54
CA GLY A 58 12.19 6.01 10.47
C GLY A 58 12.91 4.97 11.31
N GLU A 59 12.15 4.05 11.90
CA GLU A 59 12.66 2.86 12.56
C GLU A 59 11.93 1.64 11.98
N TYR A 60 12.67 0.58 11.67
CA TYR A 60 12.10 -0.65 11.13
C TYR A 60 11.42 -1.45 12.24
N GLU A 61 10.16 -1.82 12.02
CA GLU A 61 9.40 -2.74 12.85
C GLU A 61 8.97 -3.95 12.02
N GLU A 62 9.37 -5.14 12.47
CA GLU A 62 8.97 -6.40 11.84
C GLU A 62 7.57 -6.78 12.31
N THR A 63 6.66 -7.01 11.36
CA THR A 63 5.28 -7.31 11.69
C THR A 63 5.11 -8.78 12.08
N MET A 64 4.31 -9.03 13.11
CA MET A 64 3.78 -10.37 13.35
C MET A 64 2.67 -10.65 12.35
N GLY A 65 2.96 -11.49 11.36
CA GLY A 65 2.03 -11.90 10.33
C GLY A 65 2.36 -11.28 8.97
N THR A 66 1.32 -11.02 8.18
CA THR A 66 1.46 -10.53 6.80
C THR A 66 0.35 -9.52 6.53
N CYS A 67 0.73 -8.35 6.02
CA CYS A 67 -0.25 -7.38 5.52
C CYS A 67 -0.46 -7.60 4.01
N LEU A 68 -1.72 -7.70 3.60
CA LEU A 68 -2.11 -7.80 2.19
C LEU A 68 -2.68 -6.45 1.75
N VAL A 69 -2.05 -5.83 0.76
CA VAL A 69 -2.47 -4.53 0.22
C VAL A 69 -3.26 -4.76 -1.06
N PHE A 70 -4.42 -4.11 -1.16
CA PHE A 70 -5.27 -4.13 -2.34
C PHE A 70 -5.49 -2.72 -2.87
N THR A 71 -5.51 -2.56 -4.19
CA THR A 71 -5.95 -1.33 -4.84
C THR A 71 -7.42 -1.46 -5.20
N GLU A 72 -8.14 -0.35 -5.13
CA GLU A 72 -9.54 -0.26 -5.52
C GLU A 72 -9.64 0.32 -6.93
N GLU A 73 -10.50 -0.27 -7.75
CA GLU A 73 -10.86 0.22 -9.08
C GLU A 73 -12.39 0.24 -9.24
N ASP A 74 -12.90 1.17 -10.04
CA ASP A 74 -14.30 1.18 -10.43
C ASP A 74 -14.61 -0.08 -11.24
N GLY A 75 -15.44 -0.94 -10.68
CA GLY A 75 -15.89 -2.15 -11.35
C GLY A 75 -17.03 -1.86 -12.31
N ASN A 76 -17.06 -2.59 -13.42
CA ASN A 76 -18.27 -2.67 -14.24
C ASN A 76 -19.42 -3.24 -13.39
N PRO A 77 -20.67 -2.77 -13.59
CA PRO A 77 -21.82 -3.25 -12.84
C PRO A 77 -21.91 -4.78 -12.90
N VAL A 78 -22.10 -5.40 -11.73
CA VAL A 78 -22.20 -6.85 -11.59
C VAL A 78 -23.44 -7.34 -12.34
N VAL A 79 -23.20 -7.94 -13.51
CA VAL A 79 -24.20 -8.73 -14.21
C VAL A 79 -24.31 -10.05 -13.47
N HIS A 80 -25.36 -10.21 -12.66
CA HIS A 80 -25.69 -11.51 -12.12
C HIS A 80 -26.18 -12.39 -13.28
N GLU A 81 -25.42 -13.42 -13.64
CA GLU A 81 -26.01 -14.55 -14.35
C GLU A 81 -26.98 -15.22 -13.38
N GLU A 82 -28.26 -15.13 -13.69
CA GLU A 82 -29.32 -15.72 -12.89
C GLU A 82 -29.10 -17.24 -12.83
N VAL A 83 -28.64 -17.77 -11.68
CA VAL A 83 -28.79 -19.20 -11.37
C VAL A 83 -30.22 -19.40 -10.87
N GLY A 84 -31.18 -19.27 -11.80
CA GLY A 84 -32.59 -19.61 -11.62
C GLY A 84 -32.89 -20.99 -12.22
N PRO A 85 -33.93 -21.71 -11.75
CA PRO A 85 -34.26 -23.03 -12.27
C PRO A 85 -34.62 -22.93 -13.75
N SER A 86 -34.11 -23.89 -14.52
CA SER A 86 -33.97 -23.92 -15.98
C SER A 86 -35.27 -23.99 -16.81
N GLU A 87 -36.39 -23.43 -16.38
CA GLU A 87 -37.68 -23.61 -17.06
C GLU A 87 -38.44 -22.29 -17.24
N ALA A 88 -37.96 -21.46 -18.17
CA ALA A 88 -38.72 -20.57 -19.08
C ALA A 88 -37.87 -19.36 -19.48
N ASN A 89 -36.85 -19.58 -20.32
CA ASN A 89 -36.12 -18.51 -20.98
C ASN A 89 -37.02 -17.86 -22.06
N LEU A 90 -37.85 -16.89 -21.66
CA LEU A 90 -38.67 -16.06 -22.57
C LEU A 90 -38.12 -14.64 -22.77
N PHE A 91 -36.96 -14.32 -22.20
CA PHE A 91 -36.30 -13.02 -22.38
C PHE A 91 -34.91 -13.21 -22.95
N SER A 92 -34.86 -13.55 -24.24
CA SER A 92 -33.69 -13.31 -25.09
C SER A 92 -33.36 -11.81 -25.06
N GLY A 93 -32.37 -11.42 -24.26
CA GLY A 93 -31.59 -10.22 -24.52
C GLY A 93 -31.98 -8.93 -23.79
N LYS A 94 -32.59 -8.98 -22.60
CA LYS A 94 -32.69 -7.78 -21.74
C LYS A 94 -31.94 -8.00 -20.44
N CYS A 95 -30.71 -7.49 -20.40
CA CYS A 95 -29.94 -7.29 -19.18
C CYS A 95 -30.84 -6.58 -18.16
N ILE A 96 -31.14 -7.23 -17.04
CA ILE A 96 -31.86 -6.63 -15.91
C ILE A 96 -30.84 -5.81 -15.15
N ILE A 97 -30.53 -4.62 -15.67
CA ILE A 97 -29.75 -3.63 -14.95
C ILE A 97 -30.72 -3.04 -13.92
N ASP A 98 -30.50 -3.31 -12.64
CA ASP A 98 -31.21 -2.59 -11.58
C ASP A 98 -30.75 -1.12 -11.66
N PRO A 99 -31.64 -0.15 -11.97
CA PRO A 99 -31.26 1.26 -12.01
C PRO A 99 -30.83 1.81 -10.64
N ASN A 100 -31.05 1.07 -9.54
CA ASN A 100 -30.58 1.39 -8.20
C ASN A 100 -29.31 0.63 -7.79
N GLN A 101 -28.68 -0.15 -8.69
CA GLN A 101 -27.43 -0.83 -8.36
C GLN A 101 -26.33 0.20 -8.10
N THR A 102 -25.85 0.25 -6.86
CA THR A 102 -24.62 0.97 -6.52
C THR A 102 -23.47 0.44 -7.37
N PRO A 103 -22.60 1.31 -7.93
CA PRO A 103 -21.40 0.88 -8.64
C PRO A 103 -20.61 -0.11 -7.79
N SER A 104 -20.34 -1.30 -8.32
CA SER A 104 -19.52 -2.28 -7.62
C SER A 104 -18.06 -1.88 -7.74
N LYS A 105 -17.35 -1.83 -6.62
CA LYS A 105 -15.90 -1.64 -6.59
C LYS A 105 -15.22 -2.99 -6.77
N GLN A 106 -14.21 -3.07 -7.63
CA GLN A 106 -13.35 -4.23 -7.74
C GLN A 106 -12.04 -3.95 -7.02
N VAL A 107 -11.45 -4.98 -6.41
CA VAL A 107 -10.15 -4.88 -5.74
C VAL A 107 -9.14 -5.80 -6.40
N LYS A 108 -7.91 -5.32 -6.55
CA LYS A 108 -6.79 -6.12 -7.06
C LYS A 108 -5.68 -6.19 -6.02
N PRO A 109 -5.07 -7.37 -5.79
CA PRO A 109 -3.92 -7.48 -4.90
C PRO A 109 -2.75 -6.68 -5.48
N VAL A 110 -2.08 -5.93 -4.62
CA VAL A 110 -0.91 -5.09 -4.96
C VAL A 110 0.36 -5.69 -4.37
N ALA A 111 0.36 -5.94 -3.06
CA ALA A 111 1.58 -6.33 -2.36
C ALA A 111 1.31 -7.16 -1.11
N GLN A 112 2.33 -7.93 -0.72
CA GLN A 112 2.44 -8.62 0.56
C GLN A 112 3.54 -7.94 1.39
N LEU A 113 3.19 -7.30 2.50
CA LEU A 113 4.14 -6.58 3.37
C LEU A 113 4.47 -7.39 4.62
N GLN A 114 5.73 -7.30 5.04
CA GLN A 114 6.24 -7.94 6.26
C GLN A 114 6.96 -6.95 7.20
N LYS A 115 7.23 -5.73 6.72
CA LYS A 115 7.94 -4.68 7.43
C LYS A 115 7.15 -3.38 7.41
N ILE A 116 7.22 -2.67 8.52
CA ILE A 116 6.71 -1.31 8.67
C ILE A 116 7.89 -0.40 8.99
N LEU A 117 7.91 0.78 8.38
CA LEU A 117 8.77 1.89 8.77
C LEU A 117 7.96 2.88 9.58
N LYS A 118 8.21 2.95 10.88
CA LYS A 118 7.55 3.91 11.78
C LYS A 118 8.33 5.19 11.84
N PHE A 119 7.70 6.30 11.47
CA PHE A 119 8.33 7.60 11.46
C PHE A 119 7.94 8.44 12.68
N ARG A 120 8.96 9.09 13.23
CA ARG A 120 8.85 10.13 14.26
C ARG A 120 9.50 11.41 13.78
N LEU A 121 9.11 12.54 14.36
CA LEU A 121 9.75 13.82 14.08
C LEU A 121 11.24 13.76 14.49
N ALA A 122 12.12 14.28 13.65
CA ALA A 122 13.53 14.39 13.99
C ALA A 122 13.72 15.34 15.18
N THR A 123 14.53 14.93 16.15
CA THR A 123 14.94 15.75 17.28
C THR A 123 16.28 16.42 17.00
N ASP A 124 16.65 17.43 17.80
CA ASP A 124 17.95 18.10 17.69
C ASP A 124 19.14 17.11 17.83
N ALA A 125 18.97 16.05 18.62
CA ALA A 125 19.98 15.00 18.77
C ALA A 125 20.14 14.17 17.50
N ASP A 126 19.05 13.84 16.80
CA ASP A 126 19.09 13.10 15.53
C ASP A 126 19.79 13.92 14.44
N ILE A 127 19.58 15.24 14.43
CA ILE A 127 20.21 16.17 13.49
C ILE A 127 21.72 16.24 13.74
N GLN A 128 22.16 16.23 15.00
CA GLN A 128 23.58 16.22 15.37
C GLN A 128 24.26 14.89 15.06
N CYS A 129 23.56 13.76 15.21
CA CYS A 129 24.10 12.44 14.88
C CYS A 129 24.34 12.27 13.36
N LEU A 130 23.37 12.70 12.53
CA LEU A 130 23.46 12.60 11.07
C LEU A 130 24.54 13.53 10.46
N THR A 131 24.90 14.60 11.14
CA THR A 131 25.98 15.50 10.70
C THR A 131 27.38 14.98 11.07
N ALA A 132 27.49 14.09 12.07
CA ALA A 132 28.74 13.45 12.44
C ALA A 132 29.16 12.33 11.47
N GLU A 133 28.21 11.63 10.84
CA GLU A 133 28.50 10.55 9.88
C GLU A 133 28.92 11.05 8.48
N GLN A 134 28.70 12.33 8.16
CA GLN A 134 29.07 12.92 6.86
C GLN A 134 30.51 13.45 6.78
N THR A 135 31.32 13.33 7.85
CA THR A 135 32.70 13.86 7.91
C THR A 135 33.77 12.75 7.96
N LYS A 136 33.54 11.60 7.33
CA LYS A 136 34.56 10.55 7.26
C LYS A 136 34.77 9.98 5.87
#